data_AF-A0A1F6PHL7-F1
#
_entry.id   AF-A0A1F6PHL7-F1
#
_cell.length_a   1.000
_cell.length_b   1.000
_cell.length_c   1.000
_cell.angle_alpha   90.00
_cell.angle_beta   90.00
_cell.angle_gamma   90.00
#
_symmetry.space_group_name_H-M   'P 1'
#
loop_
_entity.id
_entity.type
_entity.pdbx_description
1 polymer ?
#
loop_
_entity_poly.entity_id
_entity_poly.type
_entity_poly.pdbx_seq_one_letter_code
_entity_poly.pdbx_strand_id
1 'polypeptide(L)'
;MLYNIVSYVFQALYYLLIARVILSWIPHNPSHPIVQLLYTLTDPILEPFRKLLPSSSMGIDFSPIIAFIVLGLVQNLILGLLARLLG
;
A
#
# COMPACT_ATOMS: atom_id res chain seq x y z
N MET A 1 3.43 4.89 -23.19
CA MET A 1 3.81 5.85 -22.13
C MET A 1 2.90 5.74 -20.90
N LEU A 2 1.58 5.94 -21.04
CA LEU A 2 0.63 5.89 -19.92
C LEU A 2 0.66 4.56 -19.12
N TYR A 3 0.71 3.42 -19.81
CA TYR A 3 0.83 2.10 -19.17
C TYR A 3 2.01 2.01 -18.19
N ASN A 4 3.18 2.51 -18.60
CA ASN A 4 4.39 2.48 -17.78
C ASN A 4 4.27 3.41 -16.56
N ILE A 5 3.68 4.59 -16.74
CA ILE A 5 3.45 5.53 -15.63
C ILE A 5 2.59 4.87 -14.55
N VAL A 6 1.48 4.25 -14.96
CA VAL A 6 0.60 3.54 -14.03
C VAL A 6 1.36 2.42 -13.32
N SER A 7 2.08 1.59 -14.08
CA SER A 7 2.89 0.51 -13.51
C SER A 7 3.91 1.01 -12.46
N TYR A 8 4.62 2.10 -12.74
CA TYR A 8 5.60 2.68 -11.82
C TYR A 8 4.95 3.26 -10.56
N VAL A 9 3.76 3.87 -10.67
CA VAL A 9 3.02 4.36 -9.50
C VAL A 9 2.64 3.19 -8.58
N PHE A 10 2.09 2.11 -9.13
CA PHE A 10 1.74 0.93 -8.35
C PHE A 10 2.97 0.27 -7.73
N GLN A 11 4.08 0.20 -8.47
CA GLN A 11 5.35 -0.33 -7.95
C GLN A 11 5.89 0.53 -6.79
N ALA A 12 5.82 1.86 -6.90
CA ALA A 12 6.21 2.76 -5.81
C ALA A 12 5.34 2.55 -4.56
N LEU A 13 4.02 2.43 -4.72
CA LEU A 13 3.10 2.12 -3.62
C LEU A 13 3.43 0.76 -2.97
N TYR A 14 3.78 -0.24 -3.78
CA TYR A 14 4.20 -1.55 -3.28
C TYR A 14 5.46 -1.44 -2.40
N TYR A 15 6.48 -0.70 -2.84
CA TYR A 15 7.68 -0.49 -2.04
C TYR A 15 7.42 0.32 -0.76
N LEU A 16 6.53 1.31 -0.82
CA LEU A 16 6.11 2.05 0.38
C LEU A 16 5.41 1.12 1.38
N LEU A 17 4.54 0.22 0.91
CA LEU A 17 3.92 -0.78 1.78
C LEU A 17 4.92 -1.79 2.35
N ILE A 18 5.97 -2.18 1.61
CA ILE A 18 7.06 -3.00 2.15
C ILE A 18 7.79 -2.23 3.26
N ALA A 19 8.20 -0.98 2.99
CA ALA A 19 8.86 -0.15 3.98
C ALA A 19 7.99 0.03 5.24
N ARG A 20 6.68 0.17 5.06
CA ARG A 20 5.68 0.27 6.12
C ARG A 20 5.63 -0.97 7.02
N VAL A 21 5.68 -2.16 6.42
CA VAL A 21 5.76 -3.45 7.15
C VAL A 21 7.08 -3.58 7.89
N ILE A 22 8.20 -3.28 7.24
CA ILE A 22 9.52 -3.35 7.88
C ILE A 22 9.57 -2.40 9.08
N LEU A 23 9.07 -1.17 8.90
CA LEU A 23 9.05 -0.15 9.94
C LEU A 23 8.18 -0.56 11.13
N SER A 24 7.11 -1.33 10.94
CA SER A 24 6.27 -1.79 12.04
C SER A 24 6.93 -2.89 12.91
N TRP A 25 7.97 -3.56 12.40
CA TRP A 25 8.73 -4.59 13.13
C TRP A 25 9.93 -4.05 13.90
N ILE A 26 10.36 -2.82 13.60
CA ILE A 26 11.50 -2.19 14.27
C ILE A 26 11.05 -0.98 15.08
N PRO A 27 11.64 -0.74 16.27
CA PRO A 27 11.44 0.51 16.98
C PRO A 27 11.88 1.70 16.11
N HIS A 28 11.03 2.72 16.00
CA HIS A 28 11.29 3.90 15.18
C HIS A 28 10.69 5.14 15.83
N ASN A 29 11.21 6.33 15.48
CA ASN A 29 10.66 7.60 15.93
C ASN A 29 9.50 8.04 15.01
N PRO A 30 8.24 8.08 15.49
CA PRO A 30 7.10 8.52 14.67
C PRO A 30 7.18 9.99 14.23
N SER A 31 7.98 10.81 14.93
CA SER A 31 8.17 12.22 14.62
C SER A 31 9.18 12.47 13.50
N HIS A 32 9.87 11.44 13.02
CA HIS A 32 10.84 11.60 11.94
C HIS A 32 10.12 11.95 10.62
N PRO A 33 10.55 12.98 9.87
CA PRO A 33 9.81 13.45 8.69
C PRO A 33 9.57 12.37 7.62
N ILE A 34 10.58 11.52 7.36
CA ILE A 34 10.45 10.40 6.39
C ILE A 34 9.45 9.35 6.88
N VAL A 35 9.39 9.13 8.20
CA VAL A 35 8.42 8.23 8.80
C VAL A 35 7.02 8.81 8.62
N GLN A 36 6.79 10.07 9.00
CA GLN A 36 5.50 10.73 8.82
C GLN A 36 5.03 10.72 7.36
N LEU A 37 5.96 10.94 6.42
CA LEU A 37 5.66 10.85 4.99
C LEU A 37 5.20 9.43 4.61
N LEU A 38 5.90 8.40 5.08
CA LEU A 38 5.53 7.01 4.83
C LEU A 38 4.14 6.69 5.40
N TYR A 39 3.86 7.10 6.64
CA TYR A 39 2.53 6.98 7.25
C TYR A 39 1.47 7.68 6.39
N THR A 40 1.70 8.95 6.03
CA THR A 40 0.78 9.77 5.22
C THR A 40 0.45 9.13 3.87
N LEU A 41 1.44 8.54 3.19
CA LEU A 41 1.24 7.91 1.87
C LEU A 41 0.59 6.52 1.96
N THR A 42 0.79 5.80 3.06
CA THR A 42 0.33 4.40 3.18
C THR A 42 -0.96 4.25 4.00
N ASP A 43 -1.26 5.17 4.91
CA ASP A 43 -2.43 5.11 5.77
C ASP A 43 -3.77 5.16 5.01
N PRO A 44 -3.95 5.97 3.95
CA PRO A 44 -5.20 5.92 3.15
C PRO A 44 -5.47 4.55 2.53
N ILE A 45 -4.40 3.76 2.27
CA ILE A 45 -4.49 2.40 1.76
C ILE A 45 -4.76 1.43 2.91
N LEU A 46 -4.10 1.57 4.06
CA LEU A 46 -4.15 0.60 5.16
C LEU A 46 -5.32 0.79 6.13
N GLU A 47 -5.73 2.03 6.42
CA GLU A 47 -6.79 2.38 7.36
C GLU A 47 -8.15 1.70 7.08
N PRO A 48 -8.63 1.61 5.81
CA PRO A 48 -9.85 0.86 5.51
C PRO A 48 -9.74 -0.61 5.93
N PHE A 49 -8.59 -1.24 5.73
CA PHE A 49 -8.38 -2.64 6.09
C PHE A 49 -8.20 -2.84 7.60
N ARG A 50 -7.56 -1.88 8.29
CA ARG A 50 -7.46 -1.87 9.75
C ARG A 50 -8.81 -1.78 10.45
N LYS A 51 -9.77 -1.06 9.85
CA LYS A 51 -11.15 -0.97 10.36
C LYS A 51 -11.97 -2.23 10.12
N LEU A 52 -11.67 -2.98 9.06
CA LEU A 52 -12.36 -4.22 8.69
C LEU A 52 -11.82 -5.43 9.46
N LEU A 53 -10.52 -5.44 9.74
CA LEU A 53 -9.93 -6.44 10.61
C LEU A 53 -10.33 -6.11 12.06
N PRO A 54 -10.87 -7.07 12.84
CA PRO A 54 -11.11 -6.85 14.25
C PRO A 54 -9.79 -6.43 14.88
N SER A 55 -9.74 -5.21 15.43
CA SER A 55 -8.57 -4.58 16.05
C SER A 55 -7.75 -5.65 16.72
N SER A 56 -6.62 -6.04 16.15
CA SER A 56 -5.97 -7.29 16.50
C SER A 56 -5.62 -7.25 17.97
N SER A 57 -6.43 -7.95 18.77
CA SER A 57 -6.21 -8.30 20.18
C SER A 57 -4.97 -9.18 20.37
N MET A 58 -4.08 -9.20 19.37
CA MET A 58 -2.95 -10.09 19.16
C MET A 58 -1.68 -9.31 18.74
N GLY A 59 -1.74 -7.97 18.65
CA GLY A 59 -0.56 -7.10 18.48
C GLY A 59 0.12 -7.12 17.11
N ILE A 60 -0.41 -7.88 16.14
CA ILE A 60 0.14 -8.02 14.78
C ILE A 60 -0.82 -7.33 13.79
N ASP A 61 -0.30 -6.37 13.02
CA ASP A 61 -1.03 -5.68 11.95
C ASP A 61 -0.98 -6.50 10.66
N PHE A 62 -2.07 -7.20 10.34
CA PHE A 62 -2.22 -7.96 9.08
C PHE A 62 -2.77 -7.12 7.92
N SER A 63 -3.12 -5.85 8.15
CA SER A 63 -3.63 -4.97 7.10
C SER A 63 -2.70 -4.85 5.87
N PRO A 64 -1.35 -4.93 5.98
CA PRO A 64 -0.49 -4.85 4.81
C PRO A 64 -0.67 -6.03 3.84
N ILE A 65 -0.99 -7.23 4.33
CA ILE A 65 -1.21 -8.40 3.47
C ILE A 65 -2.43 -8.17 2.57
N ILE A 66 -3.52 -7.71 3.17
CA ILE A 66 -4.75 -7.39 2.44
C ILE A 66 -4.49 -6.24 1.47
N ALA A 67 -3.76 -5.21 1.90
CA ALA A 67 -3.41 -4.09 1.05
C ALA A 67 -2.61 -4.53 -0.20
N PHE A 68 -1.63 -5.45 -0.07
CA PHE A 68 -0.89 -5.96 -1.24
C PHE A 68 -1.80 -6.68 -2.23
N ILE A 69 -2.73 -7.51 -1.74
CA ILE A 69 -3.68 -8.24 -2.59
C ILE A 69 -4.57 -7.24 -3.34
N VAL A 70 -5.19 -6.30 -2.61
CA VAL A 70 -6.08 -5.30 -3.21
C VAL A 70 -5.33 -4.41 -4.19
N LEU A 71 -4.12 -3.96 -3.85
CA LEU A 71 -3.31 -3.13 -4.71
C LEU A 71 -2.99 -3.84 -6.05
N GLY A 72 -2.64 -5.14 -5.99
CA GLY A 72 -2.40 -5.95 -7.20
C GLY A 72 -3.65 -6.14 -8.05
N LEU A 73 -4.82 -6.39 -7.43
CA LEU A 73 -6.09 -6.50 -8.14
C LEU A 73 -6.47 -5.19 -8.84
N VAL A 74 -6.32 -4.06 -8.15
CA VAL A 74 -6.60 -2.73 -8.70
C VAL A 74 -5.64 -2.41 -9.84
N GLN A 75 -4.35 -2.72 -9.71
CA GLN A 75 -3.37 -2.54 -10.79
C GLN A 75 -3.76 -3.32 -12.04
N ASN A 76 -4.06 -4.62 -11.89
CA ASN A 76 -4.43 -5.49 -13.00
C ASN A 76 -5.72 -5.01 -13.69
N LEU A 77 -6.72 -4.58 -12.90
CA LEU A 77 -7.96 -4.02 -13.43
C LEU A 77 -7.69 -2.76 -14.26
N ILE A 78 -6.94 -1.80 -13.72
CA ILE A 78 -6.64 -0.53 -14.42
C ILE A 78 -5.82 -0.79 -15.68
N LEU A 79 -4.77 -1.60 -15.61
CA LEU A 79 -3.95 -1.91 -16.78
C LEU A 79 -4.74 -2.67 -17.85
N GLY A 80 -5.64 -3.59 -17.45
CA GLY A 80 -6.53 -4.28 -18.37
C GLY A 80 -7.54 -3.35 -19.05
N LEU A 81 -8.11 -2.39 -18.31
CA LEU A 81 -8.98 -1.36 -18.89
C LEU A 81 -8.21 -0.44 -19.85
N LEU A 82 -7.02 0.00 -19.46
CA LEU A 82 -6.16 0.82 -20.33
C LEU A 82 -5.78 0.08 -21.62
N ALA A 83 -5.45 -1.20 -21.53
CA ALA A 83 -5.14 -2.01 -22.71
C ALA A 83 -6.35 -2.13 -23.66
N ARG A 84 -7.57 -2.23 -23.13
CA ARG A 84 -8.81 -2.26 -23.94
C ARG A 84 -9.18 -0.92 -24.57
N LEU A 85 -8.81 0.19 -23.92
CA LEU A 85 -9.12 1.54 -24.40
C LEU A 85 -8.09 2.08 -25.41
N LEU A 86 -6.84 1.61 -25.31
CA LEU A 86 -5.71 2.08 -26.12
C LEU A 86 -5.27 1.09 -27.20
N GLY A 87 -5.81 -0.13 -27.19
CA GLY A 87 -5.68 -1.12 -28.27
C GLY A 87 -6.83 -1.00 -29.26
#